data_AF-A0A367JCD0-F1
#
_entry.id   AF-A0A367JCD0-F1
#
_cell.length_a   1.000
_cell.length_b   1.000
_cell.length_c   1.000
_cell.angle_alpha   90.00
_cell.angle_beta   90.00
_cell.angle_gamma   90.00
#
_symmetry.space_group_name_H-M   'P 1'
#
loop_
_entity.id
_entity.type
_entity.pdbx_description
1 polymer ?
#
loop_
_entity_poly.entity_id
_entity_poly.type
_entity_poly.pdbx_seq_one_letter_code
_entity_poly.pdbx_strand_id
1 'polypeptide(L)'
;MASAKLVQISKDIDAARCNGNWAAIPELARRYKKYNSEGIILEQTILAEASLSQLCQSARQQQQQTIDYQEKTLRMATLEARLDPEQVRSIQQQLRNVIQLPDQDDTFALQKEFAIIVLTRSHFECGEYEQAIELVNKLSFTKDQVSQGYGLVLFLQARIIKAISYELSGDMNHAIETYEGVESLVAEYPNTKYKLWIEWAEMALYRAVLLGLTNKESVDVSSLLGFIRQYQRIANTQANNWRIDKRMVLTRHAIQFVSNSYRTGQYVPPGGSSEDDHEIYRQSFIAELSQLHAIYEKMLYMQVPMPRAGQVNQPVLDFVDQLMADFELMGTTTQDLRGLREVLDRAAQRTFNSPSIARHLYNTLYRLGEYDEAEYALRSYLHLVDLISYDWTETHKNGDALAIDQDGISMTIPTARPDLPEDDAHDESDCIGDIKNVESEQVSDMLQVLITAIRMYCNDLAKSVDAVEMAEIAKELYQKNKTKIPISIAAYLHRAIGVAYGLLGCQTFDPEVRPIYHEKALSYLKQSL
;
A
#
# COMPACT_ATOMS: atom_id res chain seq x y z
N MET A 1 30.08 -33.41 34.02
CA MET A 1 28.60 -33.35 33.94
C MET A 1 28.16 -31.97 34.41
N ALA A 2 27.58 -31.15 33.53
CA ALA A 2 27.08 -29.83 33.90
C ALA A 2 25.97 -29.97 34.97
N SER A 3 26.04 -29.16 36.03
CA SER A 3 24.97 -29.11 37.04
C SER A 3 23.64 -28.77 36.36
N ALA A 4 22.54 -29.42 36.75
CA ALA A 4 21.21 -29.11 36.20
C ALA A 4 20.86 -27.61 36.28
N LYS A 5 21.40 -26.90 37.29
CA LYS A 5 21.28 -25.44 37.43
C LYS A 5 22.00 -24.67 36.33
N LEU A 6 23.18 -25.12 35.89
CA LEU A 6 23.94 -24.49 34.82
C LEU A 6 23.21 -24.62 33.48
N VAL A 7 22.65 -25.80 33.19
CA VAL A 7 21.85 -26.03 31.97
C VAL A 7 20.62 -25.12 31.94
N GLN A 8 19.95 -24.93 33.09
CA GLN A 8 18.82 -24.00 33.17
C GLN A 8 19.25 -22.55 32.94
N ILE A 9 20.34 -22.10 33.55
CA ILE A 9 20.84 -20.73 33.36
C ILE A 9 21.22 -20.49 31.89
N SER A 10 21.85 -21.45 31.21
CA SER A 10 22.14 -21.33 29.78
C SER A 10 20.88 -21.18 28.93
N LYS A 11 19.81 -21.95 29.25
CA LYS A 11 18.50 -21.81 28.58
C LYS A 11 17.86 -20.46 28.85
N ASP A 12 17.95 -19.97 30.09
CA ASP A 12 17.40 -18.67 30.46
C ASP A 12 18.15 -17.53 29.75
N ILE A 13 19.48 -17.64 29.60
CA ILE A 13 20.31 -16.70 28.80
C ILE A 13 19.88 -16.74 27.34
N ASP A 14 19.77 -17.93 26.75
CA ASP A 14 19.38 -18.10 25.34
C ASP A 14 17.98 -17.50 25.07
N ALA A 15 17.01 -17.80 25.93
CA ALA A 15 15.66 -17.25 25.85
C ALA A 15 15.63 -15.73 26.06
N ALA A 16 16.43 -15.20 27.00
CA ALA A 16 16.53 -13.76 27.24
C ALA A 16 17.10 -13.04 26.01
N ARG A 17 18.16 -13.59 25.39
CA ARG A 17 18.73 -13.05 24.16
C ARG A 17 17.73 -13.13 23.01
N CYS A 18 17.11 -14.29 22.74
CA CYS A 18 16.11 -14.44 21.67
C CYS A 18 14.94 -13.43 21.75
N ASN A 19 14.52 -13.08 22.97
CA ASN A 19 13.44 -12.14 23.22
C ASN A 19 13.91 -10.68 23.40
N GLY A 20 15.20 -10.41 23.29
CA GLY A 20 15.78 -9.07 23.48
C GLY A 20 15.61 -8.52 24.90
N ASN A 21 15.53 -9.39 25.92
CA ASN A 21 15.45 -8.99 27.33
C ASN A 21 16.84 -8.70 27.91
N TRP A 22 17.47 -7.64 27.40
CA TRP A 22 18.85 -7.27 27.73
C TRP A 22 19.05 -6.89 29.20
N ALA A 23 18.00 -6.41 29.88
CA ALA A 23 18.05 -6.04 31.30
C ALA A 23 18.30 -7.23 32.24
N ALA A 24 17.90 -8.45 31.86
CA ALA A 24 18.12 -9.65 32.67
C ALA A 24 19.53 -10.23 32.53
N ILE A 25 20.25 -9.87 31.46
CA ILE A 25 21.52 -10.48 31.09
C ILE A 25 22.63 -10.29 32.14
N PRO A 26 22.83 -9.11 32.77
CA PRO A 26 23.89 -8.94 33.77
C PRO A 26 23.77 -9.88 34.97
N GLU A 27 22.55 -10.07 35.49
CA GLU A 27 22.28 -10.99 36.60
C GLU A 27 22.44 -12.46 36.19
N LEU A 28 21.97 -12.82 34.98
CA LEU A 28 22.16 -14.16 34.44
C LEU A 28 23.64 -14.48 34.18
N ALA A 29 24.42 -13.53 33.69
CA ALA A 29 25.87 -13.66 33.50
C ALA A 29 26.59 -13.89 34.83
N ARG A 30 26.24 -13.12 35.87
CA ARG A 30 26.79 -13.29 37.22
C ARG A 30 26.49 -14.68 37.79
N ARG A 31 25.24 -15.16 37.61
CA ARG A 31 24.84 -16.52 38.03
C ARG A 31 25.59 -17.58 37.23
N TYR A 32 25.73 -17.40 35.92
CA TYR A 32 26.45 -18.31 35.05
C TYR A 32 27.91 -18.48 35.50
N LYS A 33 28.63 -17.38 35.72
CA LYS A 33 30.02 -17.40 36.23
C LYS A 33 30.16 -18.14 37.56
N LYS A 34 29.18 -17.98 38.46
CA LYS A 34 29.19 -18.66 39.77
C LYS A 34 29.13 -20.19 39.64
N TYR A 35 28.45 -20.71 38.63
CA TYR A 35 28.28 -22.15 38.42
C TYR A 35 29.21 -22.72 37.34
N ASN A 36 29.87 -21.87 36.55
CA ASN A 36 30.83 -22.23 35.53
C ASN A 36 31.96 -21.18 35.43
N SER A 37 33.06 -21.42 36.13
CA SER A 37 34.24 -20.55 36.10
C SER A 37 35.02 -20.59 34.78
N GLU A 38 34.83 -21.64 33.96
CA GLU A 38 35.52 -21.83 32.69
C GLU A 38 34.80 -21.16 31.51
N GLY A 39 33.50 -20.85 31.65
CA GLY A 39 32.66 -20.23 30.63
C GLY A 39 32.86 -18.71 30.47
N ILE A 40 34.10 -18.23 30.52
CA ILE A 40 34.43 -16.79 30.48
C ILE A 40 34.03 -16.16 29.14
N ILE A 41 34.17 -16.89 28.03
CA ILE A 41 33.84 -16.40 26.68
C ILE A 41 32.38 -15.98 26.60
N LEU A 42 31.47 -16.88 26.99
CA LEU A 42 30.04 -16.61 26.97
C LEU A 42 29.67 -15.45 27.91
N GLU A 43 30.21 -15.43 29.13
CA GLU A 43 29.98 -14.34 30.10
C GLU A 43 30.35 -12.97 29.52
N GLN A 44 31.56 -12.84 28.97
CA GLN A 44 32.05 -11.58 28.42
C GLN A 44 31.25 -11.18 27.17
N THR A 45 30.92 -12.14 26.31
CA THR A 45 30.17 -11.89 25.07
C THR A 45 28.77 -11.37 25.35
N ILE A 46 28.03 -11.99 26.28
CA ILE A 46 26.65 -11.55 26.59
C ILE A 46 26.63 -10.19 27.31
N LEU A 47 27.63 -9.89 28.13
CA LEU A 47 27.75 -8.57 28.78
C LEU A 47 28.09 -7.47 27.77
N ALA A 48 29.01 -7.75 26.84
CA ALA A 48 29.35 -6.85 25.74
C ALA A 48 28.13 -6.58 24.85
N GLU A 49 27.38 -7.62 24.48
CA GLU A 49 26.18 -7.50 23.65
C GLU A 49 25.04 -6.74 24.35
N ALA A 50 24.83 -6.97 25.64
CA ALA A 50 23.84 -6.24 26.43
C ALA A 50 24.20 -4.73 26.50
N SER A 51 25.48 -4.42 26.71
CA SER A 51 25.98 -3.05 26.73
C SER A 51 25.81 -2.36 25.37
N LEU A 52 26.16 -3.05 24.28
CA LEU A 52 25.96 -2.56 22.91
C LEU A 52 24.48 -2.30 22.62
N SER A 53 23.61 -3.23 23.00
CA SER A 53 22.16 -3.10 22.76
C SER A 53 21.55 -1.93 23.54
N GLN A 54 22.06 -1.64 24.75
CA GLN A 54 21.65 -0.47 25.53
C GLN A 54 22.12 0.85 24.88
N LEU A 55 23.33 0.89 24.33
CA LEU A 55 23.82 2.05 23.57
C LEU A 55 22.97 2.30 22.33
N CYS A 56 22.70 1.27 21.52
CA CYS A 56 21.81 1.37 20.36
C CYS A 56 20.43 1.89 20.76
N GLN A 57 19.83 1.38 21.84
CA GLN A 57 18.53 1.83 22.31
C GLN A 57 18.54 3.30 22.73
N SER A 58 19.60 3.75 23.39
CA SER A 58 19.75 5.14 23.83
C SER A 58 19.90 6.09 22.64
N ALA A 59 20.70 5.71 21.64
CA ALA A 59 20.86 6.50 20.41
C ALA A 59 19.55 6.62 19.61
N ARG A 60 18.78 5.52 19.50
CA ARG A 60 17.46 5.54 18.83
C ARG A 60 16.46 6.45 19.53
N GLN A 61 16.46 6.47 20.87
CA GLN A 61 15.56 7.33 21.65
C GLN A 61 15.88 8.82 21.47
N GLN A 62 17.17 9.17 21.41
CA GLN A 62 17.59 10.55 21.14
C GLN A 62 17.15 11.01 19.76
N GLN A 63 17.31 10.17 18.73
CA GLN A 63 16.94 10.51 17.35
C GLN A 63 15.43 10.73 17.16
N GLN A 64 14.59 9.97 17.89
CA GLN A 64 13.13 10.12 17.83
C GLN A 64 12.61 11.45 18.38
N GLN A 65 13.37 12.15 19.24
CA GLN A 65 12.97 13.43 19.82
C GLN A 65 13.21 14.63 18.87
N THR A 66 14.03 14.44 17.83
CA THR A 66 14.50 15.52 16.94
C THR A 66 13.83 15.58 15.56
N ILE A 67 12.98 14.62 15.20
CA ILE A 67 12.42 14.53 13.83
C ILE A 67 11.00 15.09 13.78
N ASP A 68 10.81 16.12 12.94
CA ASP A 68 9.53 16.75 12.64
C ASP A 68 8.62 15.83 11.80
N TYR A 69 7.30 15.91 12.06
CA TYR A 69 6.31 14.92 11.63
C TYR A 69 6.11 14.83 10.10
N GLN A 70 6.58 15.82 9.34
CA GLN A 70 6.36 15.93 7.89
C GLN A 70 7.44 15.25 7.02
N GLU A 71 8.65 15.01 7.52
CA GLU A 71 9.72 14.32 6.75
C GLU A 71 9.63 12.78 6.80
N LYS A 72 8.66 12.25 7.58
CA LYS A 72 8.51 10.82 7.85
C LYS A 72 8.09 10.00 6.63
N THR A 73 7.44 10.64 5.65
CA THR A 73 6.81 9.98 4.50
C THR A 73 7.80 9.58 3.41
N LEU A 74 9.00 10.19 3.37
CA LEU A 74 9.98 10.01 2.29
C LEU A 74 11.36 9.51 2.74
N ARG A 75 11.67 9.51 4.05
CA ARG A 75 12.94 8.97 4.57
C ARG A 75 12.88 7.45 4.70
N MET A 76 12.69 6.80 3.57
CA MET A 76 12.67 5.35 3.37
C MET A 76 14.05 4.68 3.42
N ALA A 77 15.03 5.27 4.12
CA ALA A 77 16.39 4.73 4.14
C ALA A 77 17.14 4.92 5.45
N THR A 78 16.50 5.46 6.51
CA THR A 78 17.23 5.72 7.76
C THR A 78 17.66 4.42 8.42
N LEU A 79 18.91 4.04 8.10
CA LEU A 79 19.88 3.54 9.05
C LEU A 79 19.53 4.03 10.46
N GLU A 80 19.50 3.10 11.40
CA GLU A 80 19.42 3.44 12.80
C GLU A 80 20.53 4.43 13.16
N ALA A 81 20.30 5.30 14.16
CA ALA A 81 21.30 6.25 14.62
C ALA A 81 22.67 5.60 14.75
N ARG A 82 23.66 6.12 14.02
CA ARG A 82 25.03 5.64 14.11
C ARG A 82 25.56 5.91 15.50
N LEU A 83 26.24 4.92 16.06
CA LEU A 83 26.97 5.10 17.30
C LEU A 83 28.30 5.80 17.01
N ASP A 84 28.74 6.61 17.98
CA ASP A 84 30.08 7.18 17.96
C ASP A 84 31.11 6.04 18.20
N PRO A 85 32.09 5.84 17.31
CA PRO A 85 33.13 4.81 17.48
C PRO A 85 33.82 4.85 18.85
N GLU A 86 33.95 6.02 19.48
CA GLU A 86 34.58 6.13 20.80
C GLU A 86 33.78 5.43 21.90
N GLN A 87 32.45 5.48 21.83
CA GLN A 87 31.55 4.87 22.82
C GLN A 87 31.61 3.34 22.78
N VAL A 88 31.90 2.78 21.59
CA VAL A 88 31.88 1.33 21.34
C VAL A 88 33.27 0.70 21.50
N ARG A 89 34.33 1.52 21.57
CA ARG A 89 35.74 1.06 21.62
C ARG A 89 36.04 0.13 22.79
N SER A 90 35.48 0.38 23.97
CA SER A 90 35.67 -0.48 25.16
C SER A 90 35.06 -1.88 24.94
N ILE A 91 33.87 -1.93 24.32
CA ILE A 91 33.16 -3.16 23.96
C ILE A 91 33.96 -3.94 22.91
N GLN A 92 34.47 -3.25 21.88
CA GLN A 92 35.30 -3.86 20.84
C GLN A 92 36.59 -4.45 21.42
N GLN A 93 37.27 -3.75 22.32
CA GLN A 93 38.48 -4.25 23.00
C GLN A 93 38.17 -5.49 23.85
N GLN A 94 37.08 -5.46 24.61
CA GLN A 94 36.63 -6.60 25.40
C GLN A 94 36.40 -7.84 24.50
N LEU A 95 35.70 -7.69 23.38
CA LEU A 95 35.43 -8.78 22.44
C LEU A 95 36.69 -9.30 21.74
N ARG A 96 37.61 -8.40 21.33
CA ARG A 96 38.90 -8.81 20.73
C ARG A 96 39.75 -9.63 21.69
N ASN A 97 39.78 -9.25 22.97
CA ASN A 97 40.51 -10.00 23.99
C ASN A 97 39.92 -11.41 24.18
N VAL A 98 38.59 -11.56 24.10
CA VAL A 98 37.90 -12.85 24.21
C VAL A 98 38.21 -13.75 23.00
N ILE A 99 38.24 -13.19 21.79
CA ILE A 99 38.53 -13.93 20.56
C ILE A 99 39.96 -14.49 20.54
N GLN A 100 40.92 -13.79 21.16
CA GLN A 100 42.33 -14.20 21.23
C GLN A 100 42.64 -15.31 22.24
N LEU A 101 41.68 -15.73 23.07
CA LEU A 101 41.88 -16.86 23.98
C LEU A 101 42.17 -18.15 23.19
N PRO A 102 42.90 -19.13 23.73
CA PRO A 102 43.16 -20.41 23.05
C PRO A 102 41.87 -21.24 22.89
N ASP A 103 41.77 -22.04 21.82
CA ASP A 103 40.67 -22.99 21.64
C ASP A 103 40.87 -24.20 22.57
N GLN A 104 39.82 -24.54 23.32
CA GLN A 104 39.83 -25.70 24.20
C GLN A 104 38.96 -26.82 23.62
N ASP A 105 37.71 -26.51 23.25
CA ASP A 105 36.75 -27.44 22.66
C ASP A 105 35.96 -26.81 21.49
N ASP A 106 35.26 -27.63 20.71
CA ASP A 106 34.37 -27.18 19.62
C ASP A 106 33.28 -26.20 20.11
N THR A 107 32.81 -26.37 21.35
CA THR A 107 31.84 -25.45 21.96
C THR A 107 32.48 -24.08 22.25
N PHE A 108 33.77 -24.03 22.58
CA PHE A 108 34.50 -22.78 22.75
C PHE A 108 34.71 -22.09 21.40
N ALA A 109 35.05 -22.86 20.35
CA ALA A 109 35.21 -22.33 18.99
C ALA A 109 33.90 -21.67 18.51
N LEU A 110 32.76 -22.34 18.66
CA LEU A 110 31.46 -21.78 18.29
C LEU A 110 31.10 -20.51 19.09
N GLN A 111 31.41 -20.48 20.39
CA GLN A 111 31.19 -19.28 21.21
C GLN A 111 32.08 -18.10 20.78
N LYS A 112 33.29 -18.35 20.29
CA LYS A 112 34.13 -17.30 19.71
C LYS A 112 33.54 -16.75 18.43
N GLU A 113 32.99 -17.60 17.58
CA GLU A 113 32.29 -17.13 16.37
C GLU A 113 31.07 -16.28 16.73
N PHE A 114 30.33 -16.62 17.79
CA PHE A 114 29.28 -15.74 18.31
C PHE A 114 29.82 -14.39 18.80
N ALA A 115 30.98 -14.36 19.45
CA ALA A 115 31.64 -13.12 19.84
C ALA A 115 32.09 -12.28 18.64
N ILE A 116 32.55 -12.93 17.55
CA ILE A 116 32.87 -12.26 16.28
C ILE A 116 31.63 -11.59 15.72
N ILE A 117 30.45 -12.24 15.74
CA ILE A 117 29.21 -11.63 15.24
C ILE A 117 28.82 -10.39 16.05
N VAL A 118 28.97 -10.43 17.38
CA VAL A 118 28.71 -9.26 18.23
C VAL A 118 29.73 -8.13 17.93
N LEU A 119 31.00 -8.49 17.68
CA LEU A 119 32.03 -7.53 17.27
C LEU A 119 31.70 -6.93 15.89
N THR A 120 31.29 -7.74 14.93
CA THR A 120 30.81 -7.30 13.61
C THR A 120 29.67 -6.31 13.76
N ARG A 121 28.66 -6.63 14.58
CA ARG A 121 27.55 -5.73 14.85
C ARG A 121 28.05 -4.40 15.38
N SER A 122 29.00 -4.40 16.30
CA SER A 122 29.56 -3.16 16.86
C SER A 122 30.19 -2.26 15.77
N HIS A 123 30.91 -2.83 14.80
CA HIS A 123 31.48 -2.11 13.66
C HIS A 123 30.39 -1.60 12.71
N PHE A 124 29.38 -2.44 12.43
CA PHE A 124 28.23 -2.07 11.61
C PHE A 124 27.45 -0.87 12.17
N GLU A 125 27.18 -0.86 13.47
CA GLU A 125 26.44 0.23 14.15
C GLU A 125 27.25 1.55 14.17
N CYS A 126 28.58 1.48 14.03
CA CYS A 126 29.47 2.64 13.87
C CYS A 126 29.59 3.13 12.40
N GLY A 127 29.06 2.36 11.44
CA GLY A 127 29.20 2.65 10.00
C GLY A 127 30.50 2.14 9.36
N GLU A 128 31.25 1.27 10.05
CA GLU A 128 32.50 0.68 9.56
C GLU A 128 32.21 -0.61 8.75
N TYR A 129 31.53 -0.44 7.62
CA TYR A 129 30.95 -1.54 6.83
C TYR A 129 31.99 -2.52 6.26
N GLU A 130 33.13 -2.03 5.77
CA GLU A 130 34.21 -2.88 5.24
C GLU A 130 34.74 -3.84 6.31
N GLN A 131 34.98 -3.35 7.53
CA GLN A 131 35.43 -4.18 8.65
C GLN A 131 34.37 -5.20 9.06
N ALA A 132 33.09 -4.82 9.03
CA ALA A 132 31.99 -5.75 9.30
C ALA A 132 31.96 -6.88 8.26
N ILE A 133 32.10 -6.57 6.96
CA ILE A 133 32.15 -7.57 5.88
C ILE A 133 33.32 -8.53 6.07
N GLU A 134 34.52 -8.02 6.35
CA GLU A 134 35.70 -8.86 6.60
C GLU A 134 35.51 -9.83 7.77
N LEU A 135 34.90 -9.37 8.86
CA LEU A 135 34.64 -10.20 10.03
C LEU A 135 33.58 -11.28 9.75
N VAL A 136 32.51 -10.95 9.01
CA VAL A 136 31.49 -11.96 8.64
C VAL A 136 32.08 -13.02 7.71
N ASN A 137 32.95 -12.63 6.76
CA ASN A 137 33.58 -13.56 5.83
C ASN A 137 34.56 -14.54 6.51
N LYS A 138 35.01 -14.25 7.74
CA LYS A 138 35.88 -15.14 8.54
C LYS A 138 35.09 -16.22 9.31
N LEU A 139 33.76 -16.11 9.40
CA LEU A 139 32.93 -17.06 10.12
C LEU A 139 32.87 -18.41 9.38
N SER A 140 32.99 -19.52 10.12
CA SER A 140 33.05 -20.87 9.55
C SER A 140 31.91 -21.80 9.98
N PHE A 141 31.15 -21.48 11.03
CA PHE A 141 30.00 -22.29 11.42
C PHE A 141 28.93 -22.45 10.35
N THR A 142 28.34 -23.64 10.34
CA THR A 142 27.28 -24.01 9.41
C THR A 142 25.90 -23.92 10.07
N LYS A 143 24.87 -23.82 9.24
CA LYS A 143 23.46 -23.79 9.67
C LYS A 143 23.10 -24.95 10.60
N ASP A 144 23.65 -26.15 10.36
CA ASP A 144 23.35 -27.36 11.13
C ASP A 144 23.78 -27.24 12.59
N GLN A 145 24.84 -26.47 12.86
CA GLN A 145 25.36 -26.22 14.21
C GLN A 145 24.47 -25.23 15.01
N VAL A 146 23.61 -24.45 14.34
CA VAL A 146 22.83 -23.34 14.91
C VAL A 146 21.37 -23.36 14.46
N SER A 147 20.76 -24.55 14.47
CA SER A 147 19.39 -24.74 13.97
C SER A 147 18.28 -24.19 14.87
N GLN A 148 18.57 -23.81 16.12
CA GLN A 148 17.59 -23.33 17.11
C GLN A 148 18.22 -22.31 18.09
N GLY A 149 17.36 -21.62 18.85
CA GLY A 149 17.79 -20.69 19.91
C GLY A 149 18.47 -19.44 19.37
N TYR A 150 19.32 -18.82 20.18
CA TYR A 150 19.96 -17.55 19.83
C TYR A 150 21.08 -17.71 18.80
N GLY A 151 21.68 -18.89 18.69
CA GLY A 151 22.63 -19.20 17.62
C GLY A 151 22.02 -19.01 16.23
N LEU A 152 20.77 -19.42 16.04
CA LEU A 152 20.01 -19.20 14.80
C LEU A 152 19.80 -17.70 14.53
N VAL A 153 19.50 -16.92 15.56
CA VAL A 153 19.36 -15.46 15.45
C VAL A 153 20.67 -14.80 15.03
N LEU A 154 21.80 -15.21 15.62
CA LEU A 154 23.13 -14.71 15.26
C LEU A 154 23.51 -15.09 13.83
N PHE A 155 23.17 -16.30 13.39
CA PHE A 155 23.40 -16.77 12.02
C PHE A 155 22.65 -15.94 10.97
N LEU A 156 21.40 -15.57 11.28
CA LEU A 156 20.60 -14.65 10.48
C LEU A 156 21.19 -13.22 10.53
N GLN A 157 21.48 -12.72 11.72
CA GLN A 157 22.02 -11.38 11.94
C GLN A 157 23.33 -11.15 11.16
N ALA A 158 24.26 -12.12 11.16
CA ALA A 158 25.52 -12.02 10.42
C ALA A 158 25.29 -11.81 8.91
N ARG A 159 24.35 -12.55 8.31
CA ARG A 159 24.00 -12.41 6.89
C ARG A 159 23.35 -11.07 6.58
N ILE A 160 22.47 -10.61 7.47
CA ILE A 160 21.78 -9.33 7.30
C ILE A 160 22.77 -8.18 7.40
N ILE A 161 23.67 -8.20 8.38
CA ILE A 161 24.73 -7.19 8.50
C ILE A 161 25.59 -7.17 7.23
N LYS A 162 25.94 -8.34 6.68
CA LYS A 162 26.68 -8.44 5.42
C LYS A 162 25.91 -7.85 4.23
N ALA A 163 24.63 -8.18 4.07
CA ALA A 163 23.78 -7.66 3.00
C ALA A 163 23.68 -6.13 3.06
N ILE A 164 23.36 -5.57 4.24
CA ILE A 164 23.24 -4.13 4.44
C ILE A 164 24.60 -3.44 4.26
N SER A 165 25.70 -4.06 4.71
CA SER A 165 27.05 -3.49 4.55
C SER A 165 27.47 -3.43 3.08
N TYR A 166 27.11 -4.41 2.25
CA TYR A 166 27.33 -4.33 0.80
C TYR A 166 26.47 -3.25 0.15
N GLU A 167 25.18 -3.18 0.51
CA GLU A 167 24.25 -2.15 0.01
C GLU A 167 24.81 -0.73 0.28
N LEU A 168 25.27 -0.49 1.50
CA LEU A 168 25.78 0.81 1.93
C LEU A 168 27.19 1.13 1.43
N SER A 169 27.97 0.11 1.10
CA SER A 169 29.27 0.25 0.41
C SER A 169 29.11 0.44 -1.10
N GLY A 170 27.89 0.27 -1.65
CA GLY A 170 27.58 0.44 -3.07
C GLY A 170 27.72 -0.82 -3.94
N ASP A 171 28.03 -1.97 -3.36
CA ASP A 171 28.11 -3.26 -4.09
C ASP A 171 26.73 -3.93 -4.14
N MET A 172 25.92 -3.50 -5.10
CA MET A 172 24.51 -3.92 -5.19
C MET A 172 24.36 -5.41 -5.53
N ASN A 173 25.23 -5.97 -6.37
CA ASN A 173 25.10 -7.37 -6.80
C ASN A 173 25.25 -8.33 -5.62
N HIS A 174 26.31 -8.16 -4.83
CA HIS A 174 26.51 -8.97 -3.63
C HIS A 174 25.48 -8.69 -2.53
N ALA A 175 24.99 -7.45 -2.44
CA ALA A 175 23.91 -7.12 -1.52
C ALA A 175 22.64 -7.92 -1.85
N ILE A 176 22.24 -7.94 -3.12
CA ILE A 176 21.03 -8.64 -3.59
C ILE A 176 21.16 -10.14 -3.40
N GLU A 177 22.28 -10.76 -3.82
CA GLU A 177 22.53 -12.19 -3.61
C GLU A 177 22.45 -12.56 -2.10
N THR A 178 22.99 -11.69 -1.24
CA THR A 178 22.92 -11.93 0.21
C THR A 178 21.49 -11.76 0.74
N TYR A 179 20.71 -10.80 0.22
CA TYR A 179 19.30 -10.62 0.57
C TYR A 179 18.43 -11.80 0.13
N GLU A 180 18.67 -12.36 -1.06
CA GLU A 180 18.01 -13.59 -1.55
C GLU A 180 18.32 -14.78 -0.61
N GLY A 181 19.58 -14.92 -0.20
CA GLY A 181 19.96 -15.92 0.80
C GLY A 181 19.28 -15.72 2.17
N VAL A 182 19.06 -14.46 2.59
CA VAL A 182 18.31 -14.14 3.81
C VAL A 182 16.83 -14.49 3.64
N GLU A 183 16.21 -14.13 2.53
CA GLU A 183 14.81 -14.47 2.23
C GLU A 183 14.59 -15.99 2.31
N SER A 184 15.44 -16.76 1.62
CA SER A 184 15.38 -18.22 1.61
C SER A 184 15.57 -18.82 3.01
N LEU A 185 16.52 -18.30 3.79
CA LEU A 185 16.73 -18.74 5.16
C LEU A 185 15.50 -18.47 6.04
N VAL A 186 14.86 -17.32 5.89
CA VAL A 186 13.66 -17.01 6.68
C VAL A 186 12.45 -17.82 6.19
N ALA A 187 12.40 -18.16 4.89
CA ALA A 187 11.38 -19.03 4.32
C ALA A 187 11.36 -20.41 5.00
N GLU A 188 12.54 -20.99 5.26
CA GLU A 188 12.74 -22.32 5.88
C GLU A 188 12.29 -22.41 7.36
N TYR A 189 12.25 -21.29 8.09
CA TYR A 189 11.87 -21.25 9.50
C TYR A 189 10.59 -20.41 9.75
N PRO A 190 9.42 -20.80 9.20
CA PRO A 190 8.20 -20.02 9.27
C PRO A 190 7.60 -19.91 10.68
N ASN A 191 7.90 -20.88 11.55
CA ASN A 191 7.30 -20.99 12.89
C ASN A 191 8.14 -20.34 14.00
N THR A 192 9.24 -19.67 13.66
CA THR A 192 10.12 -19.04 14.64
C THR A 192 9.48 -17.79 15.22
N LYS A 193 9.23 -17.81 16.54
CA LYS A 193 8.58 -16.72 17.29
C LYS A 193 9.54 -15.84 18.09
N TYR A 194 10.85 -16.02 17.92
CA TYR A 194 11.84 -15.20 18.64
C TYR A 194 11.73 -13.75 18.21
N LYS A 195 11.61 -12.83 19.17
CA LYS A 195 11.46 -11.39 18.88
C LYS A 195 12.59 -10.87 18.01
N LEU A 196 13.84 -11.18 18.34
CA LEU A 196 14.99 -10.68 17.57
C LEU A 196 15.08 -11.28 16.18
N TRP A 197 14.67 -12.54 15.99
CA TRP A 197 14.55 -13.13 14.66
C TRP A 197 13.63 -12.30 13.77
N ILE A 198 12.43 -12.00 14.28
CA ILE A 198 11.43 -11.18 13.58
C ILE A 198 11.94 -9.77 13.30
N GLU A 199 12.57 -9.12 14.28
CA GLU A 199 13.06 -7.74 14.13
C GLU A 199 14.18 -7.62 13.10
N TRP A 200 15.13 -8.57 13.08
CA TRP A 200 16.20 -8.61 12.09
C TRP A 200 15.67 -9.00 10.71
N ALA A 201 14.86 -10.04 10.60
CA ALA A 201 14.28 -10.46 9.33
C ALA A 201 13.43 -9.35 8.69
N GLU A 202 12.61 -8.64 9.48
CA GLU A 202 11.84 -7.49 8.98
C GLU A 202 12.75 -6.40 8.46
N MET A 203 13.84 -6.08 9.16
CA MET A 203 14.78 -5.03 8.75
C MET A 203 15.40 -5.35 7.38
N ALA A 204 15.86 -6.58 7.19
CA ALA A 204 16.48 -7.01 5.95
C ALA A 204 15.48 -7.01 4.79
N LEU A 205 14.32 -7.63 4.99
CA LEU A 205 13.30 -7.73 3.94
C LEU A 205 12.71 -6.36 3.59
N TYR A 206 12.51 -5.50 4.58
CA TYR A 206 12.10 -4.12 4.34
C TYR A 206 13.10 -3.42 3.40
N ARG A 207 14.40 -3.48 3.71
CA ARG A 207 15.44 -2.86 2.87
C ARG A 207 15.52 -3.49 1.49
N ALA A 208 15.46 -4.81 1.38
CA ALA A 208 15.49 -5.53 0.11
C ALA A 208 14.32 -5.10 -0.81
N VAL A 209 13.11 -4.99 -0.25
CA VAL A 209 11.94 -4.50 -1.00
C VAL A 209 12.15 -3.06 -1.46
N LEU A 210 12.66 -2.18 -0.59
CA LEU A 210 12.91 -0.79 -0.95
C LEU A 210 13.99 -0.62 -2.01
N LEU A 211 15.07 -1.40 -1.91
CA LEU A 211 16.13 -1.43 -2.90
C LEU A 211 15.54 -1.80 -4.27
N GLY A 212 14.70 -2.84 -4.35
CA GLY A 212 14.07 -3.24 -5.61
C GLY A 212 13.04 -2.23 -6.14
N LEU A 213 12.28 -1.57 -5.26
CA LEU A 213 11.29 -0.56 -5.66
C LEU A 213 11.94 0.76 -6.14
N THR A 214 13.09 1.12 -5.58
CA THR A 214 13.83 2.35 -5.92
C THR A 214 14.76 2.14 -7.12
N ASN A 215 15.50 1.03 -7.15
CA ASN A 215 16.46 0.69 -8.20
C ASN A 215 15.95 -0.50 -9.04
N LYS A 216 14.91 -0.25 -9.84
CA LYS A 216 14.20 -1.28 -10.62
C LYS A 216 15.06 -2.09 -11.59
N GLU A 217 16.23 -1.60 -11.99
CA GLU A 217 17.14 -2.30 -12.91
C GLU A 217 18.03 -3.34 -12.19
N SER A 218 18.15 -3.26 -10.86
CA SER A 218 19.12 -4.05 -10.10
C SER A 218 18.56 -5.38 -9.58
N VAL A 219 17.28 -5.40 -9.18
CA VAL A 219 16.64 -6.56 -8.56
C VAL A 219 15.68 -7.20 -9.54
N ASP A 220 15.78 -8.51 -9.73
CA ASP A 220 14.84 -9.25 -10.56
C ASP A 220 13.41 -9.21 -9.99
N VAL A 221 12.41 -9.25 -10.88
CA VAL A 221 10.99 -9.20 -10.50
C VAL A 221 10.63 -10.38 -9.60
N SER A 222 11.17 -11.57 -9.89
CA SER A 222 10.94 -12.77 -9.07
C SER A 222 11.45 -12.59 -7.64
N SER A 223 12.69 -12.11 -7.48
CA SER A 223 13.30 -11.86 -6.17
C SER A 223 12.55 -10.79 -5.39
N LEU A 224 12.13 -9.70 -6.05
CA LEU A 224 11.36 -8.63 -5.40
C LEU A 224 9.97 -9.12 -4.93
N LEU A 225 9.28 -9.94 -5.73
CA LEU A 225 8.04 -10.60 -5.30
C LEU A 225 8.29 -11.51 -4.09
N GLY A 226 9.39 -12.27 -4.09
CA GLY A 226 9.83 -13.08 -2.94
C GLY A 226 10.01 -12.24 -1.67
N PHE A 227 10.74 -11.13 -1.75
CA PHE A 227 10.94 -10.22 -0.63
C PHE A 227 9.63 -9.64 -0.09
N ILE A 228 8.72 -9.20 -0.98
CA ILE A 228 7.41 -8.66 -0.59
C ILE A 228 6.60 -9.72 0.16
N ARG A 229 6.47 -10.92 -0.41
CA ARG A 229 5.70 -12.03 0.19
C ARG A 229 6.23 -12.41 1.56
N GLN A 230 7.55 -12.55 1.65
CA GLN A 230 8.20 -12.94 2.90
C GLN A 230 8.09 -11.84 3.96
N TYR A 231 8.20 -10.57 3.57
CA TYR A 231 7.95 -9.43 4.46
C TYR A 231 6.53 -9.47 5.03
N GLN A 232 5.52 -9.62 4.17
CA GLN A 232 4.12 -9.67 4.59
C GLN A 232 3.85 -10.87 5.50
N ARG A 233 4.44 -12.04 5.21
CA ARG A 233 4.32 -13.24 6.04
C ARG A 233 4.79 -12.98 7.47
N ILE A 234 5.96 -12.35 7.65
CA ILE A 234 6.50 -12.02 8.97
C ILE A 234 5.65 -10.94 9.63
N ALA A 235 5.33 -9.86 8.93
CA ALA A 235 4.56 -8.75 9.48
C ALA A 235 3.16 -9.19 9.97
N ASN A 236 2.53 -10.16 9.30
CA ASN A 236 1.23 -10.72 9.68
C ASN A 236 1.26 -11.59 10.93
N THR A 237 2.44 -12.06 11.38
CA THR A 237 2.56 -12.74 12.69
C THR A 237 2.53 -11.77 13.87
N GLN A 238 2.65 -10.46 13.61
CA GLN A 238 2.75 -9.41 14.63
C GLN A 238 1.41 -8.70 14.86
N ALA A 239 1.34 -7.94 15.94
CA ALA A 239 0.17 -7.11 16.25
C ALA A 239 -0.11 -6.08 15.12
N ASN A 240 -1.37 -5.70 14.96
CA ASN A 240 -1.79 -4.80 13.87
C ASN A 240 -1.09 -3.42 13.90
N ASN A 241 -0.72 -2.93 15.08
CA ASN A 241 -0.04 -1.64 15.27
C ASN A 241 1.50 -1.74 15.18
N TRP A 242 2.06 -2.93 15.02
CA TRP A 242 3.51 -3.13 14.99
C TRP A 242 4.10 -2.53 13.71
N ARG A 243 4.98 -1.54 13.87
CA ARG A 243 5.69 -0.82 12.78
C ARG A 243 4.74 -0.33 11.66
N ILE A 244 3.55 0.11 12.04
CA ILE A 244 2.46 0.44 11.13
C ILE A 244 2.86 1.44 10.03
N ASP A 245 3.66 2.46 10.36
CA ASP A 245 4.15 3.46 9.38
C ASP A 245 4.97 2.80 8.26
N LYS A 246 5.94 1.93 8.62
CA LYS A 246 6.78 1.22 7.65
C LYS A 246 5.93 0.29 6.77
N ARG A 247 5.03 -0.46 7.40
CA ARG A 247 4.17 -1.44 6.72
C ARG A 247 3.22 -0.77 5.75
N MET A 248 2.61 0.35 6.12
CA MET A 248 1.73 1.10 5.23
C MET A 248 2.46 1.54 3.96
N VAL A 249 3.62 2.15 4.10
CA VAL A 249 4.37 2.64 2.94
C VAL A 249 4.81 1.46 2.05
N LEU A 250 5.36 0.40 2.63
CA LEU A 250 5.78 -0.78 1.86
C LEU A 250 4.59 -1.44 1.15
N THR A 251 3.48 -1.68 1.86
CA THR A 251 2.30 -2.33 1.26
C THR A 251 1.71 -1.49 0.14
N ARG A 252 1.67 -0.15 0.27
CA ARG A 252 1.22 0.75 -0.81
C ARG A 252 2.05 0.55 -2.08
N HIS A 253 3.37 0.56 -1.98
CA HIS A 253 4.23 0.37 -3.14
C HIS A 253 4.22 -1.07 -3.66
N ALA A 254 4.04 -2.06 -2.77
CA ALA A 254 3.89 -3.46 -3.16
C ALA A 254 2.64 -3.70 -4.01
N ILE A 255 1.50 -3.08 -3.67
CA ILE A 255 0.26 -3.12 -4.48
C ILE A 255 0.54 -2.65 -5.90
N GLN A 256 1.14 -1.45 -6.03
CA GLN A 256 1.48 -0.87 -7.33
C GLN A 256 2.46 -1.75 -8.11
N PHE A 257 3.46 -2.31 -7.43
CA PHE A 257 4.44 -3.19 -8.06
C PHE A 257 3.79 -4.48 -8.57
N VAL A 258 3.03 -5.19 -7.73
CA VAL A 258 2.36 -6.44 -8.10
C VAL A 258 1.37 -6.23 -9.25
N SER A 259 0.56 -5.16 -9.20
CA SER A 259 -0.36 -4.79 -10.29
C SER A 259 0.39 -4.54 -11.61
N ASN A 260 1.47 -3.76 -11.57
CA ASN A 260 2.27 -3.47 -12.75
C ASN A 260 2.97 -4.71 -13.30
N SER A 261 3.55 -5.56 -12.45
CA SER A 261 4.20 -6.81 -12.86
C SER A 261 3.23 -7.75 -13.57
N TYR A 262 1.95 -7.77 -13.17
CA TYR A 262 0.93 -8.53 -13.87
C TYR A 262 0.59 -7.92 -15.23
N ARG A 263 0.41 -6.59 -15.31
CA ARG A 263 0.13 -5.88 -16.57
C ARG A 263 1.25 -6.03 -17.60
N THR A 264 2.51 -6.14 -17.16
CA THR A 264 3.67 -6.34 -18.04
C THR A 264 3.96 -7.80 -18.36
N GLY A 265 3.21 -8.76 -17.79
CA GLY A 265 3.44 -10.19 -17.98
C GLY A 265 4.69 -10.72 -17.28
N GLN A 266 5.19 -10.02 -16.26
CA GLN A 266 6.40 -10.40 -15.48
C GLN A 266 6.06 -10.98 -14.10
N TYR A 267 4.77 -11.04 -13.74
CA TYR A 267 4.34 -11.57 -12.46
C TYR A 267 4.62 -13.08 -12.37
N VAL A 268 5.25 -13.50 -11.27
CA VAL A 268 5.57 -14.91 -10.98
C VAL A 268 4.72 -15.37 -9.79
N PRO A 269 3.82 -16.37 -9.93
CA PRO A 269 2.96 -16.81 -8.84
C PRO A 269 3.76 -17.47 -7.69
N PRO A 270 3.22 -17.46 -6.46
CA PRO A 270 3.85 -18.16 -5.33
C PRO A 270 4.06 -19.66 -5.65
N GLY A 271 5.29 -20.15 -5.51
CA GLY A 271 5.63 -21.55 -5.79
C GLY A 271 6.07 -21.86 -7.23
N GLY A 272 6.14 -20.85 -8.11
CA GLY A 272 6.77 -20.99 -9.43
C GLY A 272 5.99 -21.84 -10.43
N SER A 273 4.66 -21.94 -10.30
CA SER A 273 3.81 -22.63 -11.27
C SER A 273 3.93 -21.97 -12.66
N SER A 274 4.05 -22.78 -13.71
CA SER A 274 4.15 -22.30 -15.08
C SER A 274 2.87 -21.57 -15.52
N GLU A 275 3.03 -20.65 -16.47
CA GLU A 275 1.93 -19.91 -17.12
C GLU A 275 0.93 -20.82 -17.85
N ASP A 276 1.22 -22.12 -17.98
CA ASP A 276 0.45 -23.10 -18.73
C ASP A 276 -1.00 -23.24 -18.23
N ASP A 277 -1.25 -22.90 -16.96
CA ASP A 277 -2.61 -22.80 -16.40
C ASP A 277 -2.96 -21.33 -16.09
N HIS A 278 -3.42 -20.62 -17.13
CA HIS A 278 -3.81 -19.21 -17.05
C HIS A 278 -4.85 -18.91 -15.95
N GLU A 279 -5.71 -19.88 -15.61
CA GLU A 279 -6.73 -19.68 -14.59
C GLU A 279 -6.11 -19.68 -13.19
N ILE A 280 -5.24 -20.65 -12.88
CA ILE A 280 -4.51 -20.70 -11.60
C ILE A 280 -3.58 -19.49 -11.46
N TYR A 281 -2.91 -19.10 -12.54
CA TYR A 281 -2.07 -17.90 -12.60
C TYR A 281 -2.85 -16.64 -12.22
N ARG A 282 -4.00 -16.43 -12.86
CA ARG A 282 -4.90 -15.29 -12.58
C ARG A 282 -5.46 -15.35 -11.16
N GLN A 283 -5.93 -16.51 -10.69
CA GLN A 283 -6.46 -16.66 -9.34
C GLN A 283 -5.40 -16.36 -8.27
N SER A 284 -4.16 -16.81 -8.47
CA SER A 284 -3.05 -16.54 -7.56
C SER A 284 -2.74 -15.04 -7.47
N PHE A 285 -2.71 -14.35 -8.62
CA PHE A 285 -2.55 -12.89 -8.68
C PHE A 285 -3.68 -12.17 -7.93
N ILE A 286 -4.94 -12.55 -8.18
CA ILE A 286 -6.11 -11.93 -7.53
C ILE A 286 -6.04 -12.11 -6.01
N ALA A 287 -5.71 -13.32 -5.54
CA ALA A 287 -5.61 -13.61 -4.13
C ALA A 287 -4.51 -12.77 -3.45
N GLU A 288 -3.33 -12.67 -4.07
CA GLU A 288 -2.21 -11.88 -3.55
C GLU A 288 -2.53 -10.38 -3.52
N LEU A 289 -3.05 -9.82 -4.61
CA LEU A 289 -3.37 -8.39 -4.69
C LEU A 289 -4.52 -8.00 -3.77
N SER A 290 -5.56 -8.83 -3.67
CA SER A 290 -6.69 -8.62 -2.74
C SER A 290 -6.22 -8.65 -1.27
N GLN A 291 -5.31 -9.57 -0.94
CA GLN A 291 -4.73 -9.64 0.41
C GLN A 291 -3.93 -8.37 0.74
N LEU A 292 -3.15 -7.85 -0.19
CA LEU A 292 -2.39 -6.60 0.01
C LEU A 292 -3.32 -5.40 0.21
N HIS A 293 -4.38 -5.27 -0.60
CA HIS A 293 -5.40 -4.23 -0.43
C HIS A 293 -6.10 -4.33 0.94
N ALA A 294 -6.50 -5.52 1.36
CA ALA A 294 -7.14 -5.72 2.66
C ALA A 294 -6.21 -5.39 3.85
N ILE A 295 -4.92 -5.76 3.76
CA ILE A 295 -3.92 -5.40 4.76
C ILE A 295 -3.72 -3.88 4.82
N TYR A 296 -3.65 -3.23 3.66
CA TYR A 296 -3.48 -1.79 3.57
C TYR A 296 -4.69 -1.03 4.13
N GLU A 297 -5.91 -1.38 3.72
CA GLU A 297 -7.18 -0.80 4.22
C GLU A 297 -7.23 -0.87 5.75
N LYS A 298 -6.92 -2.04 6.32
CA LYS A 298 -6.93 -2.25 7.77
C LYS A 298 -5.95 -1.32 8.49
N MET A 299 -4.73 -1.19 7.99
CA MET A 299 -3.73 -0.30 8.59
C MET A 299 -4.11 1.18 8.42
N LEU A 300 -4.62 1.54 7.24
CA LEU A 300 -5.05 2.88 6.91
C LEU A 300 -6.12 3.38 7.88
N TYR A 301 -7.18 2.59 8.11
CA TYR A 301 -8.27 2.97 9.02
C TYR A 301 -7.90 2.94 10.51
N MET A 302 -6.77 2.33 10.88
CA MET A 302 -6.21 2.47 12.23
C MET A 302 -5.49 3.80 12.45
N GLN A 303 -4.98 4.43 11.38
CA GLN A 303 -4.22 5.68 11.46
C GLN A 303 -5.01 6.92 11.07
N VAL A 304 -5.95 6.79 10.13
CA VAL A 304 -6.63 7.94 9.52
C VAL A 304 -7.93 8.24 10.27
N PRO A 305 -8.01 9.34 11.05
CA PRO A 305 -9.27 9.81 11.61
C PRO A 305 -10.17 10.46 10.54
N MET A 306 -11.41 10.76 10.91
CA MET A 306 -12.31 11.58 10.08
C MET A 306 -11.65 12.94 9.78
N PRO A 307 -11.77 13.49 8.55
CA PRO A 307 -11.18 14.78 8.25
C PRO A 307 -11.87 15.88 9.06
N ARG A 308 -11.13 16.95 9.39
CA ARG A 308 -11.74 18.18 9.92
C ARG A 308 -12.46 18.92 8.80
N ALA A 309 -13.32 19.87 9.16
CA ALA A 309 -13.99 20.72 8.17
C ALA A 309 -12.96 21.37 7.21
N GLY A 310 -13.22 21.27 5.90
CA GLY A 310 -12.33 21.78 4.85
C GLY A 310 -11.06 20.96 4.59
N GLN A 311 -10.92 19.75 5.15
CA GLN A 311 -9.81 18.84 4.86
C GLN A 311 -10.29 17.61 4.08
N VAL A 312 -9.39 17.06 3.27
CA VAL A 312 -9.63 15.79 2.55
C VAL A 312 -8.73 14.70 3.10
N ASN A 313 -9.25 13.48 3.13
CA ASN A 313 -8.49 12.31 3.52
C ASN A 313 -7.77 11.72 2.30
N GLN A 314 -6.73 12.41 1.81
CA GLN A 314 -5.96 12.01 0.63
C GLN A 314 -5.49 10.55 0.66
N PRO A 315 -5.00 9.99 1.79
CA PRO A 315 -4.59 8.58 1.83
C PRO A 315 -5.73 7.59 1.54
N VAL A 316 -6.98 7.95 1.86
CA VAL A 316 -8.17 7.13 1.56
C VAL A 316 -8.54 7.25 0.08
N LEU A 317 -8.42 8.45 -0.50
CA LEU A 317 -8.66 8.67 -1.92
C LEU A 317 -7.62 7.91 -2.77
N ASP A 318 -6.33 8.06 -2.45
CA ASP A 318 -5.23 7.33 -3.11
C ASP A 318 -5.44 5.81 -3.06
N PHE A 319 -5.97 5.30 -1.94
CA PHE A 319 -6.31 3.89 -1.76
C PHE A 319 -7.44 3.46 -2.70
N VAL A 320 -8.55 4.20 -2.70
CA VAL A 320 -9.73 3.89 -3.52
C VAL A 320 -9.38 3.96 -4.99
N ASP A 321 -8.67 4.99 -5.44
CA ASP A 321 -8.30 5.13 -6.86
C ASP A 321 -7.38 3.99 -7.32
N GLN A 322 -6.40 3.59 -6.49
CA GLN A 322 -5.56 2.42 -6.77
C GLN A 322 -6.39 1.13 -6.81
N LEU A 323 -7.30 0.94 -5.86
CA LEU A 323 -8.18 -0.24 -5.81
C LEU A 323 -9.07 -0.31 -7.05
N MET A 324 -9.64 0.81 -7.50
CA MET A 324 -10.50 0.87 -8.68
C MET A 324 -9.71 0.54 -9.96
N ALA A 325 -8.49 1.06 -10.10
CA ALA A 325 -7.61 0.74 -11.23
C ALA A 325 -7.25 -0.76 -11.26
N ASP A 326 -7.02 -1.36 -10.10
CA ASP A 326 -6.70 -2.78 -9.95
C ASP A 326 -7.92 -3.69 -10.09
N PHE A 327 -9.11 -3.20 -9.74
CA PHE A 327 -10.35 -3.97 -9.82
C PHE A 327 -10.69 -4.37 -11.25
N GLU A 328 -10.32 -3.57 -12.26
CA GLU A 328 -10.43 -3.94 -13.67
C GLU A 328 -9.62 -5.20 -14.04
N LEU A 329 -8.58 -5.53 -13.26
CA LEU A 329 -7.81 -6.77 -13.42
C LEU A 329 -8.40 -7.93 -12.61
N MET A 330 -8.93 -7.63 -11.42
CA MET A 330 -9.39 -8.61 -10.45
C MET A 330 -10.85 -9.04 -10.66
N GLY A 331 -11.75 -8.06 -10.65
CA GLY A 331 -13.19 -8.24 -10.47
C GLY A 331 -13.90 -8.59 -11.76
N THR A 332 -14.52 -9.77 -11.78
CA THR A 332 -15.40 -10.19 -12.88
C THR A 332 -16.76 -10.67 -12.37
N THR A 333 -16.87 -11.01 -11.09
CA THR A 333 -18.10 -11.59 -10.54
C THR A 333 -18.97 -10.55 -9.83
N THR A 334 -20.25 -10.86 -9.70
CA THR A 334 -21.20 -10.05 -8.91
C THR A 334 -20.84 -10.01 -7.43
N GLN A 335 -20.18 -11.05 -6.91
CA GLN A 335 -19.71 -11.07 -5.53
C GLN A 335 -18.55 -10.10 -5.32
N ASP A 336 -17.62 -10.01 -6.27
CA ASP A 336 -16.51 -9.05 -6.21
C ASP A 336 -17.03 -7.62 -6.22
N LEU A 337 -18.03 -7.32 -7.06
CA LEU A 337 -18.66 -5.99 -7.13
C LEU A 337 -19.37 -5.61 -5.82
N ARG A 338 -20.03 -6.58 -5.15
CA ARG A 338 -20.61 -6.34 -3.81
C ARG A 338 -19.53 -6.06 -2.78
N GLY A 339 -18.42 -6.82 -2.81
CA GLY A 339 -17.26 -6.57 -1.95
C GLY A 339 -16.67 -5.17 -2.19
N LEU A 340 -16.56 -4.74 -3.44
CA LEU A 340 -16.09 -3.40 -3.80
C LEU A 340 -17.03 -2.31 -3.26
N ARG A 341 -18.35 -2.47 -3.41
CA ARG A 341 -19.33 -1.56 -2.82
C ARG A 341 -19.12 -1.42 -1.32
N GLU A 342 -18.96 -2.53 -0.60
CA GLU A 342 -18.72 -2.48 0.85
C GLU A 342 -17.43 -1.73 1.22
N VAL A 343 -16.37 -1.85 0.40
CA VAL A 343 -15.14 -1.06 0.59
C VAL A 343 -15.40 0.43 0.36
N LEU A 344 -16.13 0.78 -0.70
CA LEU A 344 -16.49 2.16 -1.02
C LEU A 344 -17.37 2.78 0.08
N ASP A 345 -18.33 2.03 0.63
CA ASP A 345 -19.15 2.48 1.75
C ASP A 345 -18.31 2.74 3.01
N ARG A 346 -17.31 1.90 3.30
CA ARG A 346 -16.35 2.16 4.39
C ARG A 346 -15.46 3.37 4.12
N ALA A 347 -15.05 3.58 2.87
CA ALA A 347 -14.28 4.76 2.48
C ALA A 347 -15.12 6.05 2.59
N ALA A 348 -16.42 5.99 2.24
CA ALA A 348 -17.36 7.08 2.44
C ALA A 348 -17.52 7.44 3.93
N GLN A 349 -17.49 6.44 4.84
CA GLN A 349 -17.49 6.69 6.30
C GLN A 349 -16.17 7.30 6.83
N ARG A 350 -15.15 7.41 5.99
CA ARG A 350 -13.83 7.98 6.30
C ARG A 350 -13.53 9.25 5.51
N THR A 351 -14.48 9.73 4.73
CA THR A 351 -14.36 10.96 3.93
C THR A 351 -15.62 11.79 4.14
N PHE A 352 -15.60 13.06 3.73
CA PHE A 352 -16.79 13.91 3.78
C PHE A 352 -17.01 14.44 2.38
N ASN A 353 -18.17 14.16 1.79
CA ASN A 353 -18.59 14.70 0.50
C ASN A 353 -17.55 14.53 -0.64
N SER A 354 -16.87 13.37 -0.71
CA SER A 354 -15.87 13.10 -1.76
C SER A 354 -16.56 12.79 -3.11
N PRO A 355 -16.33 13.60 -4.16
CA PRO A 355 -16.84 13.33 -5.49
C PRO A 355 -16.26 12.05 -6.10
N SER A 356 -14.97 11.75 -5.86
CA SER A 356 -14.32 10.55 -6.41
C SER A 356 -14.99 9.27 -5.90
N ILE A 357 -15.25 9.20 -4.59
CA ILE A 357 -15.95 8.05 -4.00
C ILE A 357 -17.38 7.93 -4.53
N ALA A 358 -18.11 9.05 -4.66
CA ALA A 358 -19.46 9.04 -5.23
C ALA A 358 -19.48 8.55 -6.69
N ARG A 359 -18.50 8.97 -7.50
CA ARG A 359 -18.31 8.49 -8.88
C ARG A 359 -18.08 6.99 -8.94
N HIS A 360 -17.16 6.47 -8.12
CA HIS A 360 -16.86 5.03 -8.08
C HIS A 360 -18.05 4.21 -7.56
N LEU A 361 -18.78 4.73 -6.59
CA LEU A 361 -19.99 4.10 -6.05
C LEU A 361 -21.09 4.01 -7.11
N TYR A 362 -21.37 5.11 -7.82
CA TYR A 362 -22.31 5.13 -8.94
C TYR A 362 -21.95 4.07 -10.00
N ASN A 363 -20.71 4.06 -10.46
CA ASN A 363 -20.25 3.11 -11.48
C ASN A 363 -20.37 1.65 -11.00
N THR A 364 -20.09 1.39 -9.73
CA THR A 364 -20.20 0.05 -9.14
C THR A 364 -21.66 -0.41 -9.04
N LEU A 365 -22.55 0.46 -8.58
CA LEU A 365 -23.99 0.18 -8.50
C LEU A 365 -24.62 -0.04 -9.88
N TYR A 366 -24.22 0.76 -10.87
CA TYR A 366 -24.63 0.56 -12.26
C TYR A 366 -24.21 -0.82 -12.78
N ARG A 367 -22.95 -1.23 -12.55
CA ARG A 367 -22.45 -2.56 -12.94
C ARG A 367 -23.14 -3.72 -12.19
N LEU A 368 -23.62 -3.47 -10.96
CA LEU A 368 -24.40 -4.43 -10.18
C LEU A 368 -25.85 -4.56 -10.68
N GLY A 369 -26.35 -3.60 -11.45
CA GLY A 369 -27.76 -3.52 -11.84
C GLY A 369 -28.68 -3.00 -10.73
N GLU A 370 -28.12 -2.40 -9.68
CA GLU A 370 -28.87 -1.76 -8.59
C GLU A 370 -29.20 -0.31 -8.99
N TYR A 371 -30.12 -0.17 -9.96
CA TYR A 371 -30.34 1.10 -10.63
C TYR A 371 -30.96 2.19 -9.74
N ASP A 372 -31.82 1.82 -8.79
CA ASP A 372 -32.45 2.78 -7.88
C ASP A 372 -31.37 3.46 -7.02
N GLU A 373 -30.50 2.68 -6.38
CA GLU A 373 -29.34 3.18 -5.64
C GLU A 373 -28.35 3.93 -6.54
N ALA A 374 -28.14 3.47 -7.77
CA ALA A 374 -27.27 4.15 -8.73
C ALA A 374 -27.80 5.56 -9.08
N GLU A 375 -29.11 5.75 -9.25
CA GLU A 375 -29.70 7.07 -9.48
C GLU A 375 -29.44 8.03 -8.30
N TYR A 376 -29.56 7.55 -7.06
CA TYR A 376 -29.25 8.36 -5.88
C TYR A 376 -27.76 8.71 -5.78
N ALA A 377 -26.87 7.76 -6.07
CA ALA A 377 -25.43 7.99 -6.10
C ALA A 377 -25.04 8.99 -7.20
N LEU A 378 -25.65 8.89 -8.38
CA LEU A 378 -25.46 9.82 -9.49
C LEU A 378 -25.89 11.24 -9.10
N ARG A 379 -27.11 11.41 -8.57
CA ARG A 379 -27.59 12.73 -8.14
C ARG A 379 -26.68 13.33 -7.08
N SER A 380 -26.24 12.53 -6.11
CA SER A 380 -25.29 12.97 -5.09
C SER A 380 -23.98 13.43 -5.70
N TYR A 381 -23.41 12.66 -6.64
CA TYR A 381 -22.22 13.07 -7.39
C TYR A 381 -22.42 14.40 -8.14
N LEU A 382 -23.51 14.52 -8.91
CA LEU A 382 -23.79 15.72 -9.71
C LEU A 382 -23.98 16.98 -8.85
N HIS A 383 -24.51 16.85 -7.63
CA HIS A 383 -24.53 17.93 -6.64
C HIS A 383 -23.13 18.28 -6.12
N LEU A 384 -22.28 17.27 -5.85
CA LEU A 384 -20.93 17.50 -5.35
C LEU A 384 -20.03 18.20 -6.37
N VAL A 385 -20.22 17.95 -7.67
CA VAL A 385 -19.49 18.62 -8.76
C VAL A 385 -20.21 19.85 -9.32
N ASP A 386 -21.26 20.34 -8.64
CA ASP A 386 -22.08 21.49 -9.02
C ASP A 386 -22.73 21.43 -10.42
N LEU A 387 -22.77 20.26 -11.05
CA LEU A 387 -23.51 20.06 -12.30
C LEU A 387 -25.02 20.16 -12.08
N ILE A 388 -25.49 19.97 -10.84
CA ILE A 388 -26.89 20.17 -10.41
C ILE A 388 -26.96 20.91 -9.06
N SER A 389 -27.97 21.76 -8.85
CA SER A 389 -28.26 22.44 -7.57
C SER A 389 -29.65 22.03 -7.06
N TYR A 390 -29.89 22.21 -5.76
CA TYR A 390 -31.20 21.98 -5.17
C TYR A 390 -32.29 22.82 -5.84
N ASP A 391 -32.03 24.12 -6.07
CA ASP A 391 -32.96 25.00 -6.78
C ASP A 391 -33.30 24.47 -8.17
N TRP A 392 -32.32 23.91 -8.87
CA TRP A 392 -32.52 23.32 -10.19
C TRP A 392 -33.40 22.07 -10.13
N THR A 393 -33.22 21.21 -9.12
CA THR A 393 -34.12 20.05 -8.92
C THR A 393 -35.55 20.47 -8.59
N GLU A 394 -35.76 21.59 -7.90
CA GLU A 394 -37.11 22.12 -7.61
C GLU A 394 -37.79 22.68 -8.86
N THR A 395 -37.03 23.27 -9.78
CA THR A 395 -37.56 23.81 -11.05
C THR A 395 -38.02 22.74 -12.05
N HIS A 396 -37.73 21.45 -11.83
CA HIS A 396 -38.21 20.35 -12.70
C HIS A 396 -39.72 20.37 -12.94
N LYS A 397 -40.49 20.79 -11.93
CA LYS A 397 -41.96 20.85 -11.99
C LYS A 397 -42.49 22.05 -12.79
N ASN A 398 -41.63 23.02 -13.08
CA ASN A 398 -41.99 24.30 -13.68
C ASN A 398 -41.32 24.53 -15.06
N GLY A 399 -40.57 23.56 -15.57
CA GLY A 399 -39.85 23.66 -16.85
C GLY A 399 -40.76 23.56 -18.08
N ASP A 400 -40.20 23.86 -19.26
CA ASP A 400 -40.91 23.71 -20.54
C ASP A 400 -41.13 22.23 -20.88
N ALA A 401 -42.30 21.90 -21.43
CA ALA A 401 -42.63 20.53 -21.84
C ALA A 401 -41.78 20.12 -23.05
N LEU A 402 -40.87 19.17 -22.83
CA LEU A 402 -40.01 18.62 -23.87
C LEU A 402 -40.76 17.59 -24.75
N ALA A 403 -41.62 16.77 -24.14
CA ALA A 403 -42.36 15.73 -24.82
C ALA A 403 -43.71 15.45 -24.14
N ILE A 404 -44.59 14.75 -24.84
CA ILE A 404 -45.88 14.29 -24.32
C ILE A 404 -45.86 12.77 -24.34
N ASP A 405 -46.16 12.15 -23.20
CA ASP A 405 -46.27 10.70 -23.06
C ASP A 405 -47.60 10.16 -23.64
N GLN A 406 -47.74 8.83 -23.74
CA GLN A 406 -48.93 8.11 -24.21
C GLN A 406 -50.21 8.54 -23.48
N ASP A 407 -50.08 8.89 -22.20
CA ASP A 407 -51.17 9.31 -21.32
C ASP A 407 -51.48 10.81 -21.41
N GLY A 408 -50.82 11.54 -22.31
CA GLY A 408 -51.02 12.98 -22.49
C GLY A 408 -50.34 13.85 -21.43
N ILE A 409 -49.48 13.26 -20.59
CA ILE A 409 -48.73 13.98 -19.55
C ILE A 409 -47.51 14.65 -20.18
N SER A 410 -47.37 15.95 -19.92
CA SER A 410 -46.20 16.72 -20.34
C SER A 410 -44.97 16.30 -19.53
N MET A 411 -43.93 15.86 -20.24
CA MET A 411 -42.62 15.56 -19.69
C MET A 411 -41.74 16.79 -19.87
N THR A 412 -41.44 17.49 -18.78
CA THR A 412 -40.69 18.75 -18.76
C THR A 412 -39.20 18.51 -18.59
N ILE A 413 -38.37 19.36 -19.21
CA ILE A 413 -36.95 19.48 -18.86
C ILE A 413 -36.73 20.89 -18.27
N PRO A 414 -35.90 21.04 -17.22
CA PRO A 414 -35.49 22.36 -16.75
C PRO A 414 -34.83 23.17 -17.88
N THR A 415 -35.15 24.45 -18.00
CA THR A 415 -34.43 25.37 -18.91
C THR A 415 -32.92 25.32 -18.63
N ALA A 416 -32.12 25.37 -19.71
CA ALA A 416 -30.66 25.32 -19.69
C ALA A 416 -30.06 26.26 -18.63
N ARG A 417 -29.04 25.76 -17.92
CA ARG A 417 -28.43 26.43 -16.76
C ARG A 417 -27.53 27.59 -17.20
N PRO A 418 -27.67 28.80 -16.63
CA PRO A 418 -26.74 29.90 -16.90
C PRO A 418 -25.33 29.65 -16.36
N ASP A 419 -25.18 28.95 -15.23
CA ASP A 419 -23.94 28.94 -14.45
C ASP A 419 -23.38 27.51 -14.25
N LEU A 420 -22.77 26.95 -15.28
CA LEU A 420 -21.79 25.86 -15.12
C LEU A 420 -20.44 26.47 -14.74
N PRO A 421 -19.74 25.95 -13.72
CA PRO A 421 -18.48 26.53 -13.23
C PRO A 421 -17.48 26.71 -14.37
N GLU A 422 -16.96 27.94 -14.51
CA GLU A 422 -15.79 28.22 -15.33
C GLU A 422 -14.54 27.79 -14.55
N ASP A 423 -13.57 27.17 -15.22
CA ASP A 423 -12.29 26.71 -14.65
C ASP A 423 -11.48 27.86 -14.00
N ASP A 424 -11.91 29.13 -14.17
CA ASP A 424 -11.21 30.35 -13.76
C ASP A 424 -11.98 31.26 -12.78
N ALA A 425 -13.18 30.89 -12.30
CA ALA A 425 -13.95 31.72 -11.37
C ALA A 425 -13.73 31.29 -9.90
N HIS A 426 -12.58 31.68 -9.36
CA HIS A 426 -12.35 31.77 -7.91
C HIS A 426 -13.21 32.90 -7.31
N ASP A 427 -14.51 32.69 -7.16
CA ASP A 427 -15.35 33.58 -6.37
C ASP A 427 -15.35 33.14 -4.90
N GLU A 428 -14.83 34.03 -4.05
CA GLU A 428 -14.89 33.96 -2.59
C GLU A 428 -16.34 34.08 -2.12
N SER A 429 -17.11 33.00 -2.21
CA SER A 429 -18.36 32.86 -1.45
C SER A 429 -18.05 32.09 -0.18
N ASP A 430 -17.97 32.80 0.96
CA ASP A 430 -17.83 32.25 2.31
C ASP A 430 -19.03 31.36 2.69
N CYS A 431 -19.10 30.16 2.12
CA CYS A 431 -19.97 29.09 2.60
C CYS A 431 -19.13 28.13 3.44
N ILE A 432 -19.54 27.94 4.69
CA ILE A 432 -18.89 27.02 5.64
C ILE A 432 -19.01 25.59 5.08
N GLY A 433 -18.02 25.14 4.30
CA GLY A 433 -17.99 23.77 3.77
C GLY A 433 -17.33 23.52 2.41
N ASP A 434 -16.66 24.48 1.78
CA ASP A 434 -16.10 24.27 0.43
C ASP A 434 -14.87 23.33 0.43
N ILE A 435 -15.13 22.02 0.35
CA ILE A 435 -14.16 20.99 -0.09
C ILE A 435 -13.78 21.16 -1.57
N LYS A 436 -14.52 22.00 -2.31
CA LYS A 436 -14.32 22.30 -3.74
C LYS A 436 -12.91 22.81 -4.08
N ASN A 437 -12.25 23.48 -3.13
CA ASN A 437 -10.87 23.96 -3.32
C ASN A 437 -9.81 22.88 -3.05
N VAL A 438 -10.18 21.68 -2.60
CA VAL A 438 -9.25 20.67 -2.08
C VAL A 438 -9.32 19.33 -2.82
N GLU A 439 -10.50 18.92 -3.32
CA GLU A 439 -10.68 17.73 -4.16
C GLU A 439 -11.41 18.13 -5.46
N SER A 440 -10.65 18.30 -6.55
CA SER A 440 -11.19 18.65 -7.87
C SER A 440 -11.30 17.42 -8.78
N GLU A 441 -12.48 17.12 -9.30
CA GLU A 441 -12.67 16.11 -10.33
C GLU A 441 -12.25 16.63 -11.71
N GLN A 442 -11.65 15.78 -12.54
CA GLN A 442 -11.32 16.20 -13.90
C GLN A 442 -12.59 16.23 -14.76
N VAL A 443 -12.65 17.21 -15.68
CA VAL A 443 -13.76 17.33 -16.65
C VAL A 443 -13.94 16.05 -17.47
N SER A 444 -12.85 15.32 -17.74
CA SER A 444 -12.92 14.01 -18.41
C SER A 444 -13.72 12.98 -17.62
N ASP A 445 -13.55 12.93 -16.29
CA ASP A 445 -14.23 11.97 -15.42
C ASP A 445 -15.71 12.32 -15.28
N MET A 446 -16.03 13.61 -15.11
CA MET A 446 -17.41 14.11 -15.13
C MET A 446 -18.15 13.72 -16.42
N LEU A 447 -17.50 13.90 -17.58
CA LEU A 447 -18.07 13.52 -18.86
C LEU A 447 -18.27 12.00 -18.99
N GLN A 448 -17.35 11.19 -18.47
CA GLN A 448 -17.51 9.72 -18.46
C GLN A 448 -18.69 9.28 -17.57
N VAL A 449 -18.89 9.93 -16.42
CA VAL A 449 -20.06 9.69 -15.56
C VAL A 449 -21.34 10.04 -16.30
N LEU A 450 -21.42 11.20 -16.94
CA LEU A 450 -22.60 11.61 -17.71
C LEU A 450 -22.87 10.67 -18.89
N ILE A 451 -21.84 10.24 -19.62
CA ILE A 451 -21.97 9.25 -20.70
C ILE A 451 -22.52 7.92 -20.15
N THR A 452 -22.04 7.49 -18.98
CA THR A 452 -22.52 6.27 -18.31
C THR A 452 -23.97 6.43 -17.85
N ALA A 453 -24.34 7.60 -17.33
CA ALA A 453 -25.72 7.94 -16.95
C ALA A 453 -26.67 7.91 -18.15
N ILE A 454 -26.28 8.51 -19.28
CA ILE A 454 -27.06 8.46 -20.53
C ILE A 454 -27.29 6.99 -20.94
N ARG A 455 -26.26 6.14 -20.86
CA ARG A 455 -26.40 4.70 -21.19
C ARG A 455 -27.37 3.99 -20.25
N MET A 456 -27.26 4.22 -18.94
CA MET A 456 -28.17 3.66 -17.93
C MET A 456 -29.63 4.07 -18.22
N TYR A 457 -29.86 5.36 -18.47
CA TYR A 457 -31.20 5.86 -18.77
C TYR A 457 -31.75 5.36 -20.10
N CYS A 458 -30.91 5.24 -21.12
CA CYS A 458 -31.35 4.79 -22.44
C CYS A 458 -31.59 3.27 -22.52
N ASN A 459 -30.63 2.47 -22.05
CA ASN A 459 -30.62 1.03 -22.27
C ASN A 459 -31.38 0.27 -21.18
N ASP A 460 -31.22 0.68 -19.92
CA ASP A 460 -31.62 -0.13 -18.77
C ASP A 460 -32.93 0.36 -18.14
N LEU A 461 -33.09 1.68 -18.00
CA LEU A 461 -34.29 2.30 -17.39
C LEU A 461 -35.33 2.80 -18.40
N ALA A 462 -34.94 2.96 -19.67
CA ALA A 462 -35.77 3.52 -20.74
C ALA A 462 -36.44 4.87 -20.39
N LYS A 463 -35.74 5.75 -19.65
CA LYS A 463 -36.21 7.10 -19.30
C LYS A 463 -35.61 8.13 -20.27
N SER A 464 -36.34 8.48 -21.34
CA SER A 464 -35.80 9.38 -22.39
C SER A 464 -35.50 10.79 -21.92
N VAL A 465 -36.32 11.33 -21.02
CA VAL A 465 -36.23 12.72 -20.54
C VAL A 465 -34.96 12.89 -19.71
N ASP A 466 -34.76 12.03 -18.71
CA ASP A 466 -33.55 12.00 -17.88
C ASP A 466 -32.30 11.77 -18.73
N ALA A 467 -32.39 10.93 -19.76
CA ALA A 467 -31.27 10.71 -20.69
C ALA A 467 -30.89 11.99 -21.46
N VAL A 468 -31.87 12.76 -21.94
CA VAL A 468 -31.63 14.01 -22.68
C VAL A 468 -31.17 15.13 -21.74
N GLU A 469 -31.66 15.16 -20.50
CA GLU A 469 -31.17 16.06 -19.47
C GLU A 469 -29.66 15.86 -19.22
N MET A 470 -29.23 14.61 -18.97
CA MET A 470 -27.81 14.30 -18.83
C MET A 470 -27.01 14.63 -20.10
N ALA A 471 -27.61 14.43 -21.28
CA ALA A 471 -26.99 14.74 -22.58
C ALA A 471 -26.76 16.25 -22.79
N GLU A 472 -27.70 17.10 -22.40
CA GLU A 472 -27.52 18.56 -22.49
C GLU A 472 -26.49 19.08 -21.50
N ILE A 473 -26.49 18.59 -20.25
CA ILE A 473 -25.44 18.92 -19.26
C ILE A 473 -24.05 18.55 -19.82
N ALA A 474 -23.91 17.33 -20.35
CA ALA A 474 -22.65 16.85 -20.89
C ALA A 474 -22.19 17.64 -22.12
N LYS A 475 -23.13 18.05 -22.98
CA LYS A 475 -22.87 18.86 -24.17
C LYS A 475 -22.37 20.25 -23.80
N GLU A 476 -23.00 20.92 -22.85
CA GLU A 476 -22.56 22.23 -22.37
C GLU A 476 -21.17 22.16 -21.74
N LEU A 477 -20.94 21.16 -20.88
CA LEU A 477 -19.64 20.92 -20.24
C LEU A 477 -18.53 20.67 -21.29
N TYR A 478 -18.81 19.90 -22.34
CA TYR A 478 -17.90 19.65 -23.44
C TYR A 478 -17.62 20.91 -24.27
N GLN A 479 -18.64 21.72 -24.57
CA GLN A 479 -18.48 22.93 -25.37
C GLN A 479 -17.56 23.94 -24.68
N LYS A 480 -17.69 24.10 -23.35
CA LYS A 480 -16.80 24.97 -22.56
C LYS A 480 -15.35 24.47 -22.53
N ASN A 481 -15.13 23.15 -22.58
CA ASN A 481 -13.81 22.52 -22.36
C ASN A 481 -13.22 21.83 -23.61
N LYS A 482 -13.70 22.17 -24.81
CA LYS A 482 -13.43 21.44 -26.06
C LYS A 482 -11.94 21.22 -26.37
N THR A 483 -11.07 22.15 -25.98
CA THR A 483 -9.62 22.10 -26.25
C THR A 483 -8.86 21.11 -25.35
N LYS A 484 -9.41 20.78 -24.18
CA LYS A 484 -8.75 19.93 -23.18
C LYS A 484 -9.19 18.45 -23.23
N ILE A 485 -10.20 18.13 -24.04
CA ILE A 485 -10.88 16.82 -24.02
C ILE A 485 -10.37 15.91 -25.15
N PRO A 486 -9.98 14.65 -24.85
CA PRO A 486 -9.60 13.69 -25.88
C PRO A 486 -10.70 13.43 -26.92
N ILE A 487 -10.29 13.26 -28.18
CA ILE A 487 -11.19 12.99 -29.31
C ILE A 487 -12.05 11.73 -29.07
N SER A 488 -11.50 10.72 -28.39
CA SER A 488 -12.23 9.50 -28.03
C SER A 488 -13.45 9.80 -27.16
N ILE A 489 -13.28 10.59 -26.10
CA ILE A 489 -14.37 10.98 -25.18
C ILE A 489 -15.41 11.80 -25.95
N ALA A 490 -14.96 12.73 -26.80
CA ALA A 490 -15.85 13.51 -27.64
C ALA A 490 -16.70 12.61 -28.57
N ALA A 491 -16.10 11.63 -29.24
CA ALA A 491 -16.84 10.70 -30.10
C ALA A 491 -17.88 9.90 -29.31
N TYR A 492 -17.50 9.36 -28.13
CA TYR A 492 -18.45 8.65 -27.26
C TYR A 492 -19.59 9.54 -26.77
N LEU A 493 -19.31 10.80 -26.46
CA LEU A 493 -20.30 11.77 -26.04
C LEU A 493 -21.32 12.07 -27.15
N HIS A 494 -20.87 12.44 -28.35
CA HIS A 494 -21.78 12.70 -29.47
C HIS A 494 -22.63 11.47 -29.80
N ARG A 495 -22.06 10.26 -29.70
CA ARG A 495 -22.82 9.02 -29.85
C ARG A 495 -23.88 8.86 -28.76
N ALA A 496 -23.54 9.09 -27.50
CA ALA A 496 -24.47 8.98 -26.37
C ALA A 496 -25.62 10.00 -26.50
N ILE A 497 -25.31 11.26 -26.83
CA ILE A 497 -26.31 12.31 -27.09
C ILE A 497 -27.25 11.89 -28.23
N GLY A 498 -26.70 11.36 -29.33
CA GLY A 498 -27.49 10.87 -30.46
C GLY A 498 -28.46 9.76 -30.07
N VAL A 499 -28.02 8.82 -29.22
CA VAL A 499 -28.89 7.74 -28.70
C VAL A 499 -29.98 8.28 -27.79
N ALA A 500 -29.68 9.24 -26.89
CA ALA A 500 -30.65 9.87 -26.01
C ALA A 500 -31.78 10.56 -26.79
N TYR A 501 -31.43 11.39 -27.77
CA TYR A 501 -32.41 12.04 -28.66
C TYR A 501 -33.17 11.03 -29.53
N GLY A 502 -32.53 9.94 -29.93
CA GLY A 502 -33.18 8.84 -30.65
C GLY A 502 -34.28 8.18 -29.82
N LEU A 503 -33.98 7.87 -28.55
CA LEU A 503 -34.94 7.30 -27.60
C LEU A 503 -36.08 8.28 -27.31
N LEU A 504 -35.76 9.57 -27.12
CA LEU A 504 -36.77 10.61 -26.94
C LEU A 504 -37.72 10.70 -28.13
N GLY A 505 -37.20 10.68 -29.36
CA GLY A 505 -38.03 10.64 -30.56
C GLY A 505 -38.96 9.43 -30.60
N CYS A 506 -38.48 8.26 -30.18
CA CYS A 506 -39.30 7.04 -30.10
C CYS A 506 -40.42 7.12 -29.05
N GLN A 507 -40.16 7.74 -27.90
CA GLN A 507 -41.12 7.82 -26.79
C GLN A 507 -42.05 9.03 -26.86
N THR A 508 -41.70 10.06 -27.64
CA THR A 508 -42.54 11.24 -27.81
C THR A 508 -43.76 10.90 -28.67
N PHE A 509 -44.96 11.17 -28.15
CA PHE A 509 -46.22 10.96 -28.88
C PHE A 509 -46.61 12.13 -29.79
N ASP A 510 -45.98 13.29 -29.60
CA ASP A 510 -46.15 14.45 -30.46
C ASP A 510 -45.57 14.20 -31.88
N PRO A 511 -46.42 14.14 -32.92
CA PRO A 511 -45.98 13.87 -34.29
C PRO A 511 -45.19 15.03 -34.91
N GLU A 512 -45.32 16.27 -34.41
CA GLU A 512 -44.61 17.43 -34.96
C GLU A 512 -43.16 17.49 -34.48
N VAL A 513 -42.93 17.12 -33.21
CA VAL A 513 -41.61 17.22 -32.58
C VAL A 513 -40.77 15.95 -32.83
N ARG A 514 -41.42 14.79 -33.01
CA ARG A 514 -40.74 13.50 -33.25
C ARG A 514 -39.71 13.53 -34.40
N PRO A 515 -40.01 14.05 -35.61
CA PRO A 515 -39.02 14.15 -36.69
C PRO A 515 -37.81 15.01 -36.32
N ILE A 516 -38.01 16.08 -35.56
CA ILE A 516 -36.96 17.01 -35.13
C ILE A 516 -35.95 16.29 -34.21
N TYR A 517 -36.44 15.46 -33.28
CA TYR A 517 -35.56 14.67 -32.41
C TYR A 517 -34.77 13.60 -33.16
N HIS A 518 -35.39 12.94 -34.15
CA HIS A 518 -34.66 12.00 -35.00
C HIS A 518 -33.60 12.68 -35.87
N GLU A 519 -33.86 13.89 -36.37
CA GLU A 519 -32.88 14.68 -37.10
C GLU A 519 -31.69 15.08 -36.21
N LYS A 520 -31.97 15.57 -34.99
CA LYS A 520 -30.94 15.86 -33.98
C LYS A 520 -30.10 14.62 -33.68
N ALA A 521 -30.75 13.48 -33.43
CA ALA A 521 -30.06 12.21 -33.20
C ALA A 521 -29.09 11.85 -34.33
N LEU A 522 -29.56 11.92 -35.58
CA LEU A 522 -28.72 11.66 -36.76
C LEU A 522 -27.55 12.62 -36.89
N SER A 523 -27.74 13.90 -36.58
CA SER A 523 -26.69 14.91 -36.65
C SER A 523 -25.54 14.59 -35.68
N TYR A 524 -25.86 14.21 -34.44
CA TYR A 524 -24.87 13.86 -33.43
C TYR A 524 -24.18 12.53 -33.71
N LEU A 525 -24.92 11.53 -34.22
CA LEU A 525 -24.32 10.27 -34.64
C LEU A 525 -23.32 10.47 -35.79
N LYS A 526 -23.60 11.36 -36.74
CA LYS A 526 -22.64 11.71 -37.81
C LYS A 526 -21.39 12.40 -37.28
N GLN A 527 -21.51 13.22 -36.23
CA GLN A 527 -20.37 13.88 -35.58
C GLN A 527 -19.52 12.92 -34.72
N SER A 528 -20.03 11.71 -34.43
CA SER A 528 -19.33 10.69 -33.65
C SER A 528 -18.41 9.77 -34.47
N LEU A 529 -18.50 9.84 -35.81
CA LEU A 529 -17.64 9.14 -36.77
C LEU A 529 -16.37 9.96 -37.05
#